data_AF-A0A933X703-F1
#
_entry.id   AF-A0A933X703-F1
#
_cell.length_a   1.000
_cell.length_b   1.000
_cell.length_c   1.000
_cell.angle_alpha   90.00
_cell.angle_beta   90.00
_cell.angle_gamma   90.00
#
_symmetry.space_group_name_H-M   'P 1'
#
loop_
_entity.id
_entity.type
_entity.pdbx_description
1 polymer ?
#
loop_
_entity_poly.entity_id
_entity_poly.type
_entity_poly.pdbx_seq_one_letter_code
_entity_poly.pdbx_strand_id
1 'polypeptide(L)' 'MNTVAENRPLTMAEKLELAQAAYDKFRSSCFWYLRDDVKVTEDDLETIIRGLRSNGNREAFLIAGKLCR' A
#
# COMPACT_ATOMS: atom_id res chain seq x y z
N MET A 1 11.44 -14.05 20.78
CA MET A 1 11.94 -12.97 19.88
C MET A 1 10.89 -11.88 19.89
N ASN A 2 11.30 -10.64 20.16
CA ASN A 2 10.46 -9.54 20.66
C ASN A 2 9.47 -8.99 19.61
N THR A 3 8.16 -9.16 19.83
CA THR A 3 7.10 -8.62 18.95
C THR A 3 6.26 -7.57 19.69
N VAL A 4 6.90 -6.48 20.13
CA VAL A 4 6.17 -5.33 20.70
C VAL A 4 6.52 -4.02 19.98
N ALA A 5 7.51 -4.03 19.07
CA ALA A 5 7.91 -2.84 18.30
C ALA A 5 7.03 -2.55 17.07
N GLU A 6 6.19 -3.50 16.62
CA GLU A 6 5.44 -3.40 15.35
C GLU A 6 4.06 -2.73 15.44
N ASN A 7 3.68 -2.14 16.58
CA ASN A 7 2.30 -1.66 16.80
C ASN A 7 2.15 -0.13 16.83
N ARG A 8 3.13 0.64 16.35
CA ARG A 8 2.94 2.09 16.15
C ARG A 8 2.27 2.37 14.80
N PRO A 9 1.37 3.37 14.71
CA PRO A 9 0.88 3.83 13.43
C PRO A 9 2.04 4.33 12.57
N LEU A 10 1.92 4.12 11.26
CA LEU A 10 2.88 4.64 10.29
C LEU A 10 2.74 6.16 10.23
N THR A 11 3.86 6.87 10.14
CA THR A 11 3.87 8.28 9.75
C THR A 11 3.41 8.42 8.29
N MET A 12 3.02 9.63 7.87
CA MET A 12 2.54 9.82 6.50
C MET A 12 3.63 9.50 5.46
N ALA A 13 4.88 9.88 5.73
CA ALA A 13 6.01 9.52 4.86
C ALA A 13 6.17 8.00 4.72
N GLU A 14 6.08 7.24 5.81
CA GLU A 14 6.14 5.78 5.78
C GLU A 14 4.95 5.16 5.04
N LYS A 15 3.76 5.77 5.14
CA LYS A 15 2.58 5.33 4.36
C LYS A 15 2.80 5.53 2.88
N LEU A 16 3.34 6.67 2.46
CA LEU A 16 3.63 6.97 1.06
C LEU A 16 4.70 6.04 0.49
N GLU A 17 5.78 5.80 1.22
CA GLU A 17 6.82 4.84 0.81
C GLU A 17 6.26 3.41 0.67
N LEU A 18 5.47 2.97 1.65
CA LEU A 18 4.83 1.66 1.61
C LEU A 18 3.81 1.55 0.47
N ALA A 19 3.03 2.60 0.23
CA ALA A 19 2.05 2.65 -0.84
C ALA A 19 2.70 2.66 -2.22
N GLN A 20 3.81 3.38 -2.40
CA GLN A 20 4.61 3.33 -3.62
C GLN A 20 5.17 1.93 -3.86
N ALA A 21 5.81 1.33 -2.85
CA ALA A 21 6.35 -0.03 -2.97
C ALA A 21 5.25 -1.06 -3.29
N ALA A 22 4.05 -0.88 -2.72
CA ALA A 22 2.90 -1.73 -3.02
C ALA A 22 2.36 -1.49 -4.44
N TYR A 23 2.32 -0.24 -4.89
CA TYR A 23 1.96 0.10 -6.26
C TYR A 23 2.86 -0.59 -7.25
N ASP A 24 4.18 -0.43 -7.11
CA ASP A 24 5.18 -1.01 -8.02
C ASP A 24 5.10 -2.54 -8.03
N LYS A 25 5.01 -3.15 -6.83
CA LYS A 25 4.94 -4.62 -6.68
C LYS A 25 3.68 -5.23 -7.27
N PHE A 26 2.53 -4.60 -7.05
CA PHE A 26 1.22 -5.10 -7.50
C PHE A 26 0.72 -4.39 -8.76
N ARG A 27 1.61 -3.69 -9.49
CA ARG A 27 1.26 -2.87 -10.65
C ARG A 27 0.51 -3.67 -11.71
N SER A 28 0.98 -4.86 -12.03
CA SER A 28 0.38 -5.68 -13.11
C SER A 28 -0.92 -6.38 -12.69
N SER A 29 -1.16 -6.59 -11.39
CA SER A 29 -2.34 -7.30 -10.90
C SER A 29 -3.44 -6.35 -10.43
N CYS A 30 -3.09 -5.36 -9.61
CA CYS A 30 -4.03 -4.46 -8.96
C CYS A 30 -4.25 -3.14 -9.73
N PHE A 31 -3.22 -2.69 -10.45
CA PHE A 31 -3.15 -1.33 -11.01
C PHE A 31 -2.85 -1.32 -12.51
N TRP A 32 -3.24 -2.38 -13.23
CA TRP A 32 -2.91 -2.57 -14.64
C TRP A 32 -3.31 -1.38 -15.54
N TYR A 33 -4.34 -0.65 -15.13
CA TYR A 33 -4.95 0.50 -15.80
C TYR A 33 -4.30 1.86 -15.50
N LEU A 34 -3.42 1.97 -14.51
CA LEU A 34 -2.73 3.22 -14.15
C LEU A 34 -1.42 3.37 -14.91
N ARG A 35 -0.80 4.55 -14.94
CA ARG A 35 0.48 4.73 -15.67
C ARG A 35 1.66 4.16 -14.88
N ASP A 36 2.70 3.69 -15.56
CA ASP A 36 3.87 3.10 -14.90
C ASP A 36 4.69 4.14 -14.10
N ASP A 37 4.59 5.42 -14.45
CA ASP A 37 5.35 6.54 -13.87
C ASP A 37 4.63 7.27 -12.72
N VAL A 38 3.62 6.65 -12.10
CA VAL A 38 2.86 7.27 -11.01
C VAL A 38 3.72 7.37 -9.76
N LYS A 39 3.90 8.61 -9.28
CA LYS A 39 4.36 8.89 -7.92
C LYS A 39 3.14 8.94 -7.01
N VAL A 40 3.06 8.00 -6.08
CA VAL A 40 1.96 7.91 -5.12
C VAL A 40 2.00 9.12 -4.18
N THR A 41 0.89 9.86 -4.14
CA THR A 41 0.67 10.99 -3.25
C THR A 41 -0.33 10.62 -2.14
N GLU A 42 -0.57 11.54 -1.20
CA GLU A 42 -1.53 11.32 -0.12
C GLU A 42 -2.96 11.09 -0.65
N ASP A 43 -3.34 11.80 -1.72
CA ASP A 43 -4.65 11.69 -2.36
C ASP A 43 -4.86 10.31 -3.04
N ASP A 44 -3.76 9.63 -3.40
CA ASP A 44 -3.81 8.32 -4.04
C ASP A 44 -3.99 7.18 -3.02
N LEU A 45 -3.74 7.42 -1.73
CA LEU A 45 -3.73 6.36 -0.70
C LEU A 45 -5.04 5.58 -0.67
N GLU A 46 -6.19 6.24 -0.79
CA GLU A 46 -7.47 5.56 -0.80
C GLU A 46 -7.60 4.63 -2.02
N THR A 47 -7.21 5.11 -3.20
CA THR A 47 -7.22 4.33 -4.44
C THR A 47 -6.30 3.12 -4.34
N ILE A 48 -5.09 3.29 -3.80
CA ILE A 48 -4.13 2.20 -3.60
C ILE A 48 -4.69 1.16 -2.62
N ILE A 49 -5.22 1.60 -1.47
CA ILE A 49 -5.82 0.71 -0.47
C ILE A 49 -6.98 -0.09 -1.06
N ARG A 50 -7.87 0.57 -1.83
CA ARG A 50 -8.98 -0.09 -2.52
C ARG A 50 -8.48 -1.10 -3.53
N GLY A 51 -7.51 -0.74 -4.38
CA GLY A 51 -6.93 -1.63 -5.38
C GLY A 51 -6.30 -2.89 -4.77
N LEU A 52 -5.51 -2.73 -3.70
CA LEU A 52 -4.88 -3.83 -2.97
C LEU A 52 -5.92 -4.77 -2.34
N ARG A 53 -7.03 -4.24 -1.82
CA ARG A 53 -8.10 -5.05 -1.20
C ARG A 53 -8.97 -5.78 -2.21
N SER A 54 -9.26 -5.15 -3.35
CA SER A 54 -10.19 -5.70 -4.35
C SER A 54 -9.53 -6.72 -5.27
N ASN A 55 -8.29 -6.47 -5.68
CA ASN A 55 -7.63 -7.24 -6.75
C ASN A 55 -6.36 -7.97 -6.26
N GLY A 56 -5.93 -7.70 -5.02
CA GLY A 56 -4.70 -8.23 -4.47
C GLY A 56 -4.82 -9.62 -3.84
N ASN A 57 -3.67 -10.19 -3.52
CA ASN A 57 -3.58 -11.45 -2.77
C ASN A 57 -3.53 -11.20 -1.25
N ARG A 58 -3.28 -12.26 -0.46
CA ARG A 58 -3.16 -12.14 1.00
C ARG A 58 -2.13 -11.11 1.45
N GLU A 59 -1.01 -11.00 0.74
CA GLU A 59 0.02 -10.02 1.08
C GLU A 59 -0.46 -8.59 0.84
N ALA A 60 -1.07 -8.32 -0.32
CA ALA A 60 -1.67 -7.02 -0.65
C ALA A 60 -2.72 -6.62 0.39
N PHE A 61 -3.56 -7.56 0.83
CA PHE A 61 -4.56 -7.31 1.88
C PHE A 61 -3.92 -6.89 3.21
N LEU A 62 -2.83 -7.54 3.63
CA LEU A 62 -2.12 -7.18 4.86
C LEU A 62 -1.45 -5.81 4.75
N ILE A 63 -0.88 -5.48 3.59
CA ILE A 63 -0.30 -4.16 3.33
C ILE A 63 -1.37 -3.07 3.40
N ALA A 64 -2.53 -3.28 2.77
CA ALA A 64 -3.66 -2.35 2.87
C ALA A 64 -4.10 -2.14 4.33
N GLY A 65 -4.05 -3.19 5.16
CA GLY A 65 -4.32 -3.09 6.59
C GLY A 65 -3.29 -2.25 7.36
N LYS A 66 -2.02 -2.23 6.93
CA LYS A 66 -0.99 -1.35 7.50
C LYS A 66 -1.21 0.12 7.09
N LEU A 67 -1.60 0.37 5.84
CA LEU A 67 -1.86 1.73 5.33
C LEU A 67 -3.06 2.41 6.01
N CYS A 68 -4.08 1.65 6.43
CA CYS A 68 -5.25 2.19 7.14
C CYS A 68 -5.00 2.59 8.61
N ARG A 69 -3.89 2.17 9.21
CA ARG A 69 -3.50 2.52 10.59
C ARG A 69 -2.63 3.76 10.56
#